data_AF-A0A8T5HVC0-F1
#
_entry.id   AF-A0A8T5HVC0-F1
#
_cell.length_a   1.000
_cell.length_b   1.000
_cell.length_c   1.000
_cell.angle_alpha   90.00
_cell.angle_beta   90.00
_cell.angle_gamma   90.00
#
_symmetry.space_group_name_H-M   'P 1'
#
loop_
_entity.id
_entity.type
_entity.pdbx_description
1 polymer ?
#
loop_
_entity_poly.entity_id
_entity_poly.type
_entity_poly.pdbx_seq_one_letter_code
_entity_poly.pdbx_strand_id
1 'polypeptide(L)'
;MGILFKTYQKKHQLHVCNETWTLPDKEHLEEVLKMFRKEDLAKAKVIPTANAIDVEINAMIVNCYDMTDLKRKFGILAEMKEKYQKILATPKKIDRKAMKKPIRRK
;
A
#
# COMPACT_ATOMS: atom_id res chain seq x y z
N MET A 1 3.40 -7.15 -1.09
CA MET A 1 2.24 -6.51 -0.43
C MET A 1 1.34 -5.97 -1.54
N GLY A 2 0.01 -5.97 -1.37
CA GLY A 2 -0.93 -5.82 -2.49
C GLY A 2 -2.37 -5.55 -2.08
N ILE A 3 -3.22 -5.31 -3.08
CA ILE A 3 -4.67 -5.15 -2.93
C ILE A 3 -5.29 -6.54 -2.98
N LEU A 4 -5.96 -6.94 -1.90
CA LEU A 4 -6.61 -8.24 -1.75
C LEU A 4 -8.12 -8.07 -1.79
N PHE A 5 -8.80 -8.95 -2.51
CA PHE A 5 -10.26 -9.02 -2.50
C PHE A 5 -10.73 -10.09 -1.53
N LYS A 6 -11.69 -9.76 -0.67
CA LYS A 6 -12.38 -10.72 0.20
C LYS A 6 -13.89 -10.52 0.12
N THR A 7 -14.60 -11.63 0.02
CA THR A 7 -16.05 -11.70 0.11
C THR A 7 -16.45 -12.51 1.33
N TYR A 8 -17.28 -11.94 2.20
CA TYR A 8 -17.81 -12.64 3.37
C TYR A 8 -19.28 -12.27 3.58
N GLN A 9 -20.15 -13.26 3.74
CA GLN A 9 -21.60 -13.05 3.97
C GLN A 9 -22.25 -12.03 3.01
N LYS A 10 -21.97 -12.15 1.70
CA LYS A 10 -22.43 -11.23 0.63
C LYS A 10 -21.91 -9.78 0.72
N LYS A 11 -20.94 -9.50 1.60
CA LYS A 11 -20.23 -8.22 1.64
C LYS A 11 -18.93 -8.33 0.86
N HIS A 12 -18.72 -7.41 -0.07
CA HIS A 12 -17.50 -7.31 -0.89
C HIS A 12 -16.54 -6.32 -0.23
N GLN A 13 -15.27 -6.69 -0.06
CA GLN A 13 -14.27 -5.83 0.56
C GLN A 13 -12.94 -5.89 -0.18
N LEU A 14 -12.30 -4.73 -0.32
CA LEU A 14 -10.92 -4.61 -0.76
C LEU A 14 -10.03 -4.29 0.43
N HIS A 15 -8.97 -5.07 0.59
CA HIS A 15 -8.00 -4.97 1.67
C HIS A 15 -6.71 -4.45 1.05
N VAL A 16 -6.35 -3.20 1.36
CA VAL A 16 -5.10 -2.57 0.92
C VAL A 16 -4.11 -2.66 2.08
N CYS A 17 -3.05 -3.44 1.91
CA CYS A 17 -2.12 -3.77 2.99
C CYS A 17 -0.69 -3.37 2.61
N ASN A 18 -0.04 -2.61 3.51
CA ASN A 18 1.38 -2.29 3.47
C ASN A 18 1.81 -1.73 2.11
N GLU A 19 1.07 -0.73 1.64
CA GLU A 19 1.39 0.02 0.43
C GLU A 19 1.92 1.40 0.82
N THR A 20 2.94 1.86 0.10
CA THR A 20 3.48 3.21 0.23
C THR A 20 3.37 3.90 -1.12
N TRP A 21 2.65 5.01 -1.15
CA TRP A 21 2.48 5.83 -2.34
C TRP A 21 3.23 7.15 -2.17
N THR A 22 3.93 7.58 -3.21
CA THR A 22 4.62 8.87 -3.23
C THR A 22 3.86 9.79 -4.17
N LEU A 23 3.27 10.84 -3.61
CA LEU A 23 2.50 11.84 -4.33
C LEU A 23 3.34 13.10 -4.54
N PRO A 24 3.29 13.74 -5.72
CA PRO A 24 4.12 14.91 -6.01
C PRO A 24 3.68 16.16 -5.24
N ASP A 25 2.38 16.33 -5.01
CA ASP A 25 1.81 17.54 -4.42
C ASP A 25 0.50 17.28 -3.68
N LYS A 26 -0.01 18.35 -3.06
CA LYS A 26 -1.19 18.30 -2.21
C LYS A 26 -2.49 18.05 -2.99
N GLU A 27 -2.58 18.46 -4.26
CA GLU A 27 -3.80 18.24 -5.05
C GLU A 27 -4.02 16.73 -5.27
N HIS A 28 -2.95 16.03 -5.64
CA HIS A 28 -2.95 14.57 -5.77
C HIS A 28 -3.25 13.86 -4.45
N LEU A 29 -2.77 14.38 -3.32
CA LEU A 29 -3.15 13.88 -2.00
C LEU A 29 -4.66 14.00 -1.78
N GLU A 30 -5.25 15.16 -2.07
CA GLU A 30 -6.69 15.35 -1.88
C GLU A 30 -7.52 14.46 -2.82
N GLU A 31 -7.10 14.26 -4.06
CA GLU A 31 -7.74 13.32 -4.98
C GLU A 31 -7.74 11.88 -4.44
N VAL A 32 -6.59 11.43 -3.93
CA VAL A 32 -6.45 10.10 -3.33
C VAL A 32 -7.32 9.97 -2.08
N LEU A 33 -7.29 10.96 -1.19
CA LEU A 33 -8.06 10.94 0.05
C LEU A 33 -9.58 10.99 -0.18
N LYS A 34 -10.05 11.71 -1.22
CA LYS A 34 -11.48 11.81 -1.57
C LYS A 34 -12.11 10.46 -1.93
N MET A 35 -11.32 9.49 -2.35
CA MET A 35 -11.82 8.16 -2.73
C MET A 35 -12.13 7.27 -1.52
N PHE A 36 -11.60 7.62 -0.35
CA PHE A 36 -11.77 6.86 0.88
C PHE A 36 -12.73 7.57 1.82
N ARG A 37 -13.42 6.78 2.66
CA ARG A 37 -14.18 7.35 3.75
C ARG A 37 -13.23 7.86 4.83
N LYS A 38 -13.66 8.88 5.57
CA LYS A 38 -12.89 9.43 6.71
C LYS A 38 -12.45 8.34 7.70
N GLU A 39 -13.27 7.31 7.89
CA GLU A 39 -12.99 6.16 8.75
C GLU A 39 -11.82 5.30 8.25
N ASP A 40 -11.73 5.11 6.92
CA ASP A 40 -10.68 4.31 6.29
C ASP A 40 -9.35 5.06 6.30
N LEU A 41 -9.40 6.39 6.19
CA LEU A 41 -8.25 7.29 6.24
C LEU A 41 -7.53 7.29 7.58
N ALA A 42 -8.17 6.89 8.68
CA ALA A 42 -7.51 6.77 9.98
C ALA A 42 -6.34 5.76 9.97
N LYS A 43 -6.32 4.85 8.98
CA LYS A 43 -5.26 3.85 8.78
C LYS A 43 -4.21 4.27 7.75
N ALA A 44 -4.40 5.41 7.11
CA ALA A 44 -3.44 6.02 6.22
C ALA A 44 -2.58 7.02 7.01
N LYS A 45 -1.26 6.90 6.88
CA LYS A 45 -0.31 7.81 7.49
C LYS A 45 0.31 8.66 6.39
N VAL A 46 0.09 9.97 6.49
CA VAL A 46 0.64 10.96 5.56
C VAL A 46 1.95 11.49 6.14
N ILE A 47 3.02 11.39 5.37
CA ILE A 47 4.38 11.79 5.71
C ILE A 47 4.83 12.83 4.69
N PRO A 48 4.85 14.13 5.05
CA PRO A 48 5.40 15.15 4.17
C PRO A 48 6.92 14.97 4.04
N THR A 49 7.41 14.99 2.82
CA THR A 49 8.83 14.93 2.45
C THR A 49 9.22 16.23 1.73
N ALA A 50 10.51 16.51 1.58
CA ALA A 50 10.99 17.79 1.03
C ALA A 50 10.37 18.20 -0.32
N ASN A 51 10.17 17.24 -1.24
CA ASN A 51 9.64 17.48 -2.59
C ASN A 51 8.46 16.56 -2.95
N ALA A 52 7.88 15.86 -1.96
CA ALA A 52 6.84 14.87 -2.19
C ALA A 52 6.07 14.56 -0.89
N ILE A 53 4.93 13.89 -1.01
CA ILE A 53 4.11 13.44 0.11
C ILE A 53 4.05 11.91 0.06
N ASP A 54 4.63 11.25 1.04
CA ASP A 54 4.54 9.80 1.17
C ASP A 54 3.26 9.45 1.95
N VAL A 55 2.48 8.50 1.44
CA VAL A 55 1.26 7.98 2.07
C VAL A 55 1.46 6.50 2.33
N GLU A 56 1.57 6.13 3.60
CA GLU A 56 1.65 4.75 4.06
C GLU A 56 0.24 4.25 4.39
N ILE A 57 -0.23 3.23 3.67
CA ILE A 57 -1.54 2.62 3.85
C ILE A 57 -1.36 1.24 4.50
N ASN A 58 -1.73 1.15 5.77
CA ASN A 58 -1.62 -0.08 6.56
C ASN A 58 -3.00 -0.67 6.87
N ALA A 59 -3.36 -1.75 6.15
CA ALA A 59 -4.57 -2.54 6.39
C ALA A 59 -5.88 -1.74 6.28
N MET A 60 -5.99 -0.94 5.23
CA MET A 60 -7.22 -0.22 4.86
C MET A 60 -8.23 -1.20 4.26
N ILE A 61 -9.50 -1.09 4.70
CA ILE A 61 -10.58 -1.97 4.24
C ILE A 61 -11.61 -1.11 3.54
N VAL A 62 -11.69 -1.20 2.22
CA VAL A 62 -12.70 -0.50 1.43
C VAL A 62 -13.89 -1.42 1.25
N ASN A 63 -15.04 -1.01 1.79
CA ASN A 63 -16.30 -1.73 1.58
C ASN A 63 -16.84 -1.46 0.17
N CYS A 64 -17.33 -2.51 -0.47
CA CYS A 64 -17.95 -2.49 -1.79
C CYS A 64 -19.39 -2.99 -1.68
N TYR A 65 -20.32 -2.27 -2.32
CA TYR A 65 -21.75 -2.59 -2.24
C TYR A 65 -22.12 -3.81 -3.09
N ASP A 66 -21.53 -3.91 -4.27
CA ASP A 66 -21.74 -5.00 -5.22
C ASP A 66 -20.44 -5.33 -5.99
N MET A 67 -20.53 -6.29 -6.91
CA MET A 67 -19.42 -6.68 -7.78
C MET A 67 -18.97 -5.59 -8.77
N THR A 68 -19.86 -4.67 -9.14
CA THR A 68 -19.56 -3.60 -10.09
C THR A 68 -18.75 -2.50 -9.41
N ASP A 69 -19.19 -2.06 -8.24
CA ASP A 69 -18.49 -1.14 -7.35
C ASP A 69 -17.13 -1.71 -6.93
N LEU A 70 -17.06 -3.02 -6.67
CA LEU A 70 -15.80 -3.72 -6.43
C LEU A 70 -14.83 -3.52 -7.61
N LYS A 71 -15.25 -3.88 -8.83
CA LYS A 71 -14.39 -3.79 -10.02
C LYS A 71 -13.93 -2.36 -10.27
N ARG A 72 -14.83 -1.39 -10.10
CA ARG A 72 -14.52 0.03 -10.25
C ARG A 72 -13.49 0.49 -9.23
N LYS A 73 -13.72 0.24 -7.94
CA LYS A 73 -12.78 0.63 -6.86
C LYS A 73 -11.44 -0.09 -6.99
N PHE A 74 -11.45 -1.37 -7.37
CA PHE A 74 -10.24 -2.12 -7.63
C PHE A 74 -9.44 -1.53 -8.80
N GLY A 75 -10.10 -1.21 -9.93
CA GLY A 75 -9.45 -0.59 -11.09
C GLY A 75 -8.79 0.75 -10.74
N ILE A 76 -9.51 1.60 -10.01
CA ILE A 76 -8.99 2.88 -9.50
C ILE A 76 -7.77 2.66 -8.61
N LEU A 77 -7.85 1.74 -7.64
CA LEU A 77 -6.73 1.43 -6.74
C LEU A 77 -5.52 0.85 -7.49
N ALA A 78 -5.75 0.05 -8.53
CA ALA A 78 -4.71 -0.51 -9.37
C ALA A 78 -4.01 0.59 -10.19
N GLU A 79 -4.78 1.51 -10.77
CA GLU A 79 -4.26 2.67 -11.52
C GLU A 79 -3.43 3.60 -10.61
N MET A 80 -3.92 3.87 -9.40
CA MET A 80 -3.20 4.68 -8.41
C MET A 80 -1.91 4.01 -7.96
N LYS A 81 -1.96 2.69 -7.77
CA LYS A 81 -0.77 1.89 -7.48
C LYS A 81 0.22 1.98 -8.63
N GLU A 82 -0.20 1.87 -9.88
CA GLU A 82 0.70 2.00 -11.03
C GLU A 82 1.35 3.40 -11.12
N LYS A 83 0.57 4.46 -10.85
CA LYS A 83 1.03 5.85 -10.95
C LYS A 83 1.93 6.29 -9.79
N TYR A 84 1.57 5.92 -8.57
CA TYR A 84 2.14 6.51 -7.35
C TYR A 84 2.88 5.50 -6.47
N GLN A 85 2.84 4.21 -6.76
CA GLN A 85 3.56 3.25 -5.92
C GLN A 85 5.04 3.56 -5.95
N LYS A 86 5.57 3.83 -4.76
CA LYS A 86 7.00 3.92 -4.56
C LYS A 86 7.55 2.52 -4.80
N ILE A 87 8.18 2.30 -5.96
CA ILE A 87 8.96 1.10 -6.18
C ILE A 87 10.14 1.21 -5.20
N LEU A 88 10.00 0.58 -4.04
CA LEU A 88 11.13 0.25 -3.20
C LEU A 88 12.01 -0.66 -4.05
N ALA A 89 12.96 -0.05 -4.78
CA ALA A 89 14.08 -0.77 -5.36
C ALA A 89 14.59 -1.67 -4.23
N THR A 90 14.50 -2.97 -4.50
CA THR A 90 14.71 -4.04 -3.54
C THR A 90 15.90 -3.74 -2.63
N PRO A 91 15.84 -4.07 -1.33
CA PRO A 91 17.00 -3.97 -0.47
C PRO A 91 18.15 -4.72 -1.16
N LYS A 92 19.29 -4.02 -1.33
CA LYS A 92 20.56 -4.61 -1.76
C LYS A 92 20.66 -6.00 -1.14
N LYS A 93 20.86 -7.02 -1.98
CA LYS A 93 21.18 -8.39 -1.54
C LYS A 93 22.14 -8.28 -0.37
N ILE A 94 21.70 -8.64 0.83
CA ILE A 94 22.61 -8.86 1.94
C ILE A 94 23.42 -10.08 1.51
N ASP A 95 24.62 -9.85 0.99
CA ASP A 95 25.58 -10.89 0.69
C ASP A 95 25.96 -11.54 2.03
N ARG A 96 25.21 -12.57 2.42
CA ARG A 96 25.56 -13.43 3.56
C ARG A 96 26.73 -14.32 3.15
N LYS A 97 27.89 -13.71 2.93
CA LYS A 97 29.20 -14.36 2.83
C LYS A 97 30.19 -13.74 3.80
N ALA A 98 29.82 -13.68 5.08
CA ALA A 98 30.77 -13.40 6.16
C ALA A 98 30.27 -13.98 7.49
N MET A 99 30.43 -15.30 7.66
CA MET A 99 30.80 -15.96 8.93
C MET A 99 30.50 -17.46 8.84
N LYS A 100 31.45 -18.23 8.30
CA LYS A 100 31.75 -19.55 8.83
C LYS A 100 33.19 -19.51 9.31
N LYS A 101 33.41 -19.03 10.55
CA LYS A 101 34.65 -19.36 11.27
C LYS A 101 34.53 -20.85 11.64
N PRO A 102 35.46 -21.73 11.24
CA PRO A 102 35.46 -23.09 11.75
C PRO A 102 35.76 -23.05 13.24
N ILE A 103 34.81 -23.51 14.05
CA ILE A 103 35.05 -23.83 15.46
C ILE A 103 35.96 -25.06 15.47
N ARG A 104 37.25 -24.87 15.73
CA ARG A 104 38.13 -25.98 16.15
C ARG A 104 37.69 -26.38 17.56
N ARG A 105 37.09 -27.57 17.68
CA ARG A 105 36.94 -28.25 18.98
C ARG A 105 38.14 -29.18 19.14
N LYS A 106 38.92 -28.89 20.19
CA LYS A 106 39.92 -29.69 20.93
C LYS A 106 40.92 -30.49 20.11
#